data_AF-I2G6W1-F1
#
_entry.id   AF-I2G6W1-F1
#
_cell.length_a   1.000
_cell.length_b   1.000
_cell.length_c   1.000
_cell.angle_alpha   90.00
_cell.angle_beta   90.00
_cell.angle_gamma   90.00
#
_symmetry.space_group_name_H-M   'P 1'
#
loop_
_entity.id
_entity.type
_entity.pdbx_description
1 polymer ?
#
loop_
_entity_poly.entity_id
_entity_poly.type
_entity_poly.pdbx_seq_one_letter_code
_entity_poly.pdbx_strand_id
1 'polypeptide(L)'
;MSSAPDQTVSSRYMARLSKAGIGSHNNITTDRNLFGFGGVESIENVMVDETTAKEAMPYVPSDINNTAYLPFSSGTTGMPKAVEISHSNVISMTEEGGQVDFGDGSESITRQTTFI
;
A
#
# COMPACT_ATOMS: atom_id res chain seq x y z
N MET A 1 -37.71 10.24 -0.81
CA MET A 1 -36.63 9.66 -1.64
C MET A 1 -35.44 10.59 -1.52
N SER A 2 -34.50 10.27 -0.63
CA SER A 2 -33.28 11.06 -0.40
C SER A 2 -32.16 10.44 -1.23
N SER A 3 -31.64 11.18 -2.20
CA SER A 3 -30.48 10.77 -3.00
C SER A 3 -29.25 10.71 -2.10
N ALA A 4 -28.52 9.59 -2.14
CA ALA A 4 -27.24 9.46 -1.46
C ALA A 4 -26.30 10.60 -1.87
N PRO A 5 -25.53 11.19 -0.94
CA PRO A 5 -24.60 12.27 -1.27
C PRO A 5 -23.53 11.77 -2.26
N ASP A 6 -23.18 12.61 -3.22
CA ASP A 6 -22.05 12.40 -4.13
C ASP A 6 -20.76 12.28 -3.29
N GLN A 7 -20.28 11.06 -3.11
CA GLN A 7 -19.06 10.73 -2.37
C GLN A 7 -17.85 10.57 -3.30
N THR A 8 -17.76 11.41 -4.34
CA THR A 8 -16.56 11.43 -5.19
C THR A 8 -15.41 12.11 -4.44
N VAL A 9 -14.56 11.32 -3.76
CA VAL A 9 -13.29 11.80 -3.23
C VAL A 9 -12.29 11.95 -4.39
N SER A 10 -12.24 13.16 -4.95
CA SER A 10 -11.30 13.50 -6.02
C SER A 10 -9.87 13.63 -5.46
N SER A 11 -9.04 12.63 -5.71
CA SER A 11 -7.60 12.71 -5.41
C SER A 11 -6.94 13.67 -6.40
N ARG A 12 -6.28 14.72 -5.88
CA ARG A 12 -5.54 15.74 -6.66
C ARG A 12 -4.44 15.15 -7.55
N TYR A 13 -4.07 13.89 -7.34
CA TYR A 13 -3.06 13.18 -8.10
C TYR A 13 -3.62 12.42 -9.32
N MET A 14 -4.95 12.21 -9.42
CA MET A 14 -5.56 11.44 -10.51
C MET A 14 -5.30 12.05 -11.89
N ALA A 15 -5.40 13.38 -11.99
CA ALA A 15 -5.11 14.09 -13.24
C ALA A 15 -3.65 13.88 -13.71
N ARG A 16 -2.71 13.72 -12.75
CA ARG A 16 -1.29 13.52 -13.04
C ARG A 16 -1.00 12.07 -13.45
N LEU A 17 -1.58 11.10 -12.75
CA LEU A 17 -1.46 9.68 -13.07
C LEU A 17 -2.06 9.38 -14.45
N SER A 18 -3.25 9.91 -14.74
CA SER A 18 -3.89 9.80 -16.05
C SER A 18 -3.02 10.38 -17.17
N LYS A 19 -2.42 11.56 -16.97
CA LYS A 19 -1.49 12.17 -17.94
C LYS A 19 -0.23 11.33 -18.17
N ALA A 20 0.23 10.58 -17.17
CA ALA A 20 1.35 9.67 -17.26
C ALA A 20 0.98 8.29 -17.85
N GLY A 21 -0.30 8.06 -18.19
CA GLY A 21 -0.78 6.75 -18.67
C GLY A 21 -0.84 5.68 -17.57
N ILE A 22 -0.76 6.08 -16.30
CA ILE A 22 -0.77 5.16 -15.16
C ILE A 22 -2.22 5.01 -14.69
N GLY A 23 -2.76 3.80 -14.81
CA GLY A 23 -4.05 3.44 -14.25
C GLY A 23 -4.02 3.60 -12.72
N SER A 24 -5.04 4.23 -12.15
CA SER A 24 -5.15 4.41 -10.71
C SER A 24 -6.45 3.80 -10.21
N HIS A 25 -6.35 3.05 -9.11
CA HIS A 25 -7.50 2.51 -8.40
C HIS A 25 -7.51 3.10 -6.99
N ASN A 26 -8.61 3.77 -6.62
CA ASN A 26 -8.84 4.13 -5.23
C ASN A 26 -9.47 2.90 -4.56
N ASN A 27 -8.81 2.36 -3.53
CA ASN A 27 -9.40 1.35 -2.67
C ASN A 27 -9.70 2.00 -1.31
N ILE A 28 -10.97 2.01 -0.93
CA ILE A 28 -11.38 2.40 0.43
C ILE A 28 -11.61 1.10 1.18
N THR A 29 -10.75 0.80 2.16
CA THR A 29 -10.87 -0.43 2.95
C THR A 29 -11.46 -0.15 4.32
N THR A 30 -12.48 -0.91 4.73
CA THR A 30 -13.16 -0.74 6.03
C THR A 30 -13.11 -2.00 6.88
N ASP A 31 -13.17 -1.84 8.20
CA ASP A 31 -13.22 -2.94 9.17
C ASP A 31 -14.47 -3.81 9.01
N ARG A 32 -15.59 -3.20 8.61
CA ARG A 32 -16.87 -3.87 8.40
C ARG A 32 -17.27 -3.88 6.94
N ASN A 33 -18.08 -4.87 6.56
CA ASN A 33 -18.66 -4.95 5.23
C ASN A 33 -19.78 -3.91 5.06
N LEU A 34 -19.58 -2.97 4.13
CA LEU A 34 -20.52 -1.90 3.79
C LEU A 34 -21.20 -2.18 2.44
N PHE A 35 -21.96 -3.28 2.39
CA PHE A 35 -22.72 -3.67 1.20
C PHE A 35 -23.51 -2.49 0.60
N GLY A 36 -23.36 -2.30 -0.72
CA GLY A 36 -24.07 -1.25 -1.48
C GLY A 36 -23.32 0.07 -1.66
N PHE A 37 -22.15 0.24 -1.03
CA PHE A 37 -21.25 1.36 -1.29
C PHE A 37 -20.20 0.97 -2.34
N GLY A 38 -20.41 1.40 -3.58
CA GLY A 38 -19.49 1.12 -4.68
C GLY A 38 -18.09 1.68 -4.43
N GLY A 39 -17.05 0.86 -4.62
CA GLY A 39 -15.65 1.26 -4.43
C GLY A 39 -15.13 1.15 -3.00
N VAL A 40 -15.89 0.52 -2.09
CA VAL A 40 -15.47 0.19 -0.72
C VAL A 40 -15.32 -1.32 -0.58
N GLU A 41 -14.14 -1.76 -0.13
CA GLU A 41 -13.84 -3.16 0.20
C GLU A 41 -13.76 -3.34 1.72
N SER A 42 -14.18 -4.49 2.24
CA SER A 42 -13.91 -4.80 3.66
C SER A 42 -12.55 -5.47 3.81
N ILE A 43 -11.89 -5.23 4.95
CA ILE A 43 -10.66 -5.93 5.32
C ILE A 43 -10.89 -7.45 5.29
N GLU A 44 -12.04 -7.91 5.75
CA GLU A 44 -12.44 -9.33 5.71
C GLU A 44 -12.41 -9.93 4.29
N ASN A 45 -12.84 -9.17 3.27
CA ASN A 45 -12.88 -9.65 1.88
C ASN A 45 -11.50 -9.58 1.18
N VAL A 46 -10.60 -8.74 1.69
CA VAL A 46 -9.23 -8.59 1.17
C VAL A 46 -8.29 -9.62 1.79
N MET A 47 -8.52 -9.98 3.06
CA MET A 47 -7.71 -10.96 3.77
C MET A 47 -8.07 -12.39 3.34
N VAL A 48 -7.05 -13.24 3.29
CA VAL A 48 -7.23 -14.69 3.26
C VAL A 48 -7.43 -15.21 4.68
N ASP A 49 -8.12 -16.34 4.85
CA ASP A 49 -8.26 -16.95 6.16
C ASP A 49 -6.90 -17.39 6.72
N GLU A 50 -6.80 -17.45 8.05
CA GLU A 50 -5.54 -17.73 8.74
C GLU A 50 -4.92 -19.09 8.38
N THR A 51 -5.75 -20.09 8.06
CA THR A 51 -5.26 -21.42 7.67
C THR A 51 -4.57 -21.33 6.32
N THR A 52 -5.24 -20.73 5.33
CA THR A 52 -4.67 -20.46 4.00
C THR A 52 -3.44 -19.57 4.08
N ALA A 53 -3.45 -18.55 4.94
CA ALA A 53 -2.31 -17.65 5.15
C ALA A 53 -1.07 -18.41 5.67
N LYS A 54 -1.26 -19.35 6.60
CA LYS A 54 -0.17 -20.16 7.16
C LYS A 54 0.40 -21.17 6.15
N GLU A 55 -0.43 -21.65 5.23
CA GLU A 55 -0.01 -22.55 4.15
C GLU A 55 0.63 -21.83 2.97
N ALA A 56 0.51 -20.49 2.90
CA ALA A 56 1.10 -19.71 1.84
C ALA A 56 2.64 -19.80 1.87
N MET A 57 3.23 -20.19 0.75
CA MET A 57 4.68 -20.12 0.60
C MET A 57 5.10 -18.65 0.48
N PRO A 58 6.12 -18.19 1.23
CA PRO A 58 6.62 -16.84 1.06
C PRO A 58 7.12 -16.66 -0.36
N TYR A 59 6.76 -15.53 -0.98
CA TYR A 59 7.31 -15.16 -2.27
C TYR A 59 8.82 -14.89 -2.10
N VAL A 60 9.64 -15.65 -2.81
CA VAL A 60 11.09 -15.46 -2.86
C VAL A 60 11.44 -14.93 -4.24
N PRO A 61 11.92 -13.68 -4.37
CA PRO A 61 12.34 -13.16 -5.66
C PRO A 61 13.53 -13.96 -6.19
N SER A 62 13.57 -14.20 -7.50
CA SER A 62 14.68 -14.90 -8.16
C SER A 62 16.00 -14.14 -8.08
N ASP A 63 15.96 -12.82 -7.93
CA ASP A 63 17.09 -11.93 -7.67
C ASP A 63 16.62 -10.80 -6.73
N ILE A 64 17.36 -10.56 -5.66
CA ILE A 64 17.07 -9.50 -4.68
C ILE A 64 17.26 -8.09 -5.26
N ASN A 65 17.97 -7.96 -6.36
CA ASN A 65 18.16 -6.67 -7.04
C ASN A 65 16.98 -6.33 -7.96
N ASN A 66 16.04 -7.26 -8.18
CA ASN A 66 14.81 -6.95 -8.91
C ASN A 66 13.96 -5.92 -8.16
N THR A 67 13.26 -5.09 -8.93
CA THR A 67 12.31 -4.11 -8.41
C THR A 67 11.23 -4.79 -7.55
N ALA A 68 11.11 -4.36 -6.30
CA ALA A 68 10.04 -4.76 -5.39
C ALA A 68 8.81 -3.86 -5.55
N TYR A 69 9.00 -2.54 -5.58
CA TYR A 69 7.91 -1.58 -5.79
C TYR A 69 8.44 -0.22 -6.30
N LEU A 70 7.52 0.58 -6.85
CA LEU A 70 7.78 1.90 -7.44
C LEU A 70 6.99 2.99 -6.71
N PRO A 71 7.47 3.52 -5.57
CA PRO A 71 6.79 4.65 -4.93
C PRO A 71 6.84 5.88 -5.83
N PHE A 72 5.69 6.55 -5.96
CA PHE A 72 5.56 7.78 -6.74
C PHE A 72 5.59 8.98 -5.80
N SER A 73 6.42 9.96 -6.14
CA SER A 73 6.38 11.29 -5.53
C SER A 73 5.68 12.28 -6.47
N SER A 74 5.09 13.33 -5.89
CA SER A 74 4.33 14.32 -6.64
C SER A 74 5.17 15.10 -7.68
N GLY A 75 6.51 15.10 -7.51
CA GLY A 75 7.49 15.72 -8.40
C GLY A 75 7.39 17.25 -8.48
N THR A 76 8.47 17.98 -8.23
CA THR A 76 8.48 19.46 -8.33
C THR A 76 8.24 20.00 -9.74
N THR A 77 8.45 19.15 -10.77
CA THR A 77 8.27 19.49 -12.19
C THR A 77 6.88 19.14 -12.74
N GLY A 78 5.92 18.79 -11.87
CA GLY A 78 4.51 18.54 -12.22
C GLY A 78 4.21 17.16 -12.83
N MET A 79 5.23 16.41 -13.25
CA MET A 79 5.14 15.01 -13.65
C MET A 79 5.54 14.11 -12.48
N PRO A 80 4.69 13.14 -12.06
CA PRO A 80 5.06 12.16 -11.05
C PRO A 80 6.32 11.40 -11.47
N LYS A 81 7.23 11.19 -10.52
CA LYS A 81 8.42 10.35 -10.72
C LYS A 81 8.30 9.12 -9.82
N ALA A 82 8.44 7.94 -10.41
CA ALA A 82 8.67 6.72 -9.68
C ALA A 82 10.13 6.65 -9.23
N VAL A 83 10.35 6.25 -7.98
CA VAL A 83 11.67 5.79 -7.52
C VAL A 83 11.66 4.28 -7.62
N GLU A 84 12.70 3.67 -8.17
CA GLU A 84 12.80 2.21 -8.19
C GLU A 84 13.39 1.70 -6.87
N ILE A 85 12.66 0.83 -6.18
CA ILE A 85 13.10 0.19 -4.94
C ILE A 85 13.20 -1.31 -5.18
N SER A 86 14.40 -1.87 -5.03
CA SER A 86 14.64 -3.32 -5.12
C SER A 86 14.34 -4.03 -3.80
N HIS A 87 14.21 -5.36 -3.83
CA HIS A 87 14.08 -6.15 -2.60
C HIS A 87 15.28 -5.96 -1.66
N SER A 88 16.50 -5.83 -2.21
CA SER A 88 17.72 -5.58 -1.42
C SER A 88 17.69 -4.24 -0.68
N ASN A 89 17.09 -3.19 -1.27
CA ASN A 89 16.93 -1.90 -0.60
C ASN A 89 15.98 -2.01 0.59
N VAL A 90 14.90 -2.77 0.45
CA VAL A 90 13.94 -3.01 1.55
C VAL A 90 14.61 -3.75 2.70
N ILE A 91 15.34 -4.82 2.40
CA ILE A 91 16.07 -5.61 3.42
C ILE A 91 17.07 -4.70 4.16
N SER A 92 17.88 -3.95 3.42
CA SER A 92 18.87 -3.02 3.99
C SER A 92 18.20 -2.01 4.92
N MET A 93 17.05 -1.45 4.52
CA MET A 93 16.28 -0.50 5.34
C MET A 93 15.77 -1.15 6.64
N THR A 94 15.31 -2.40 6.60
CA THR A 94 14.84 -3.12 7.80
C THR A 94 15.98 -3.53 8.74
N GLU A 95 17.17 -3.78 8.21
CA GLU A 95 18.36 -4.10 9.01
C GLU A 95 18.96 -2.85 9.67
N GLU A 96 19.02 -1.73 8.94
CA GLU A 96 19.52 -0.44 9.45
C GLU A 96 18.55 0.20 10.47
N GLY A 97 17.24 -0.01 10.32
CA GLY A 97 16.19 0.53 11.19
C GLY A 97 16.15 -0.06 12.60
N GLY A 98 16.94 -1.11 12.87
CA GLY A 98 16.80 -1.95 14.06
C GLY A 98 15.67 -2.96 13.88
N GLN A 99 15.88 -4.17 14.41
CA GLN A 99 14.99 -5.33 14.37
C GLN A 99 13.50 -4.94 14.34
N VAL A 100 12.82 -5.23 13.22
CA VAL A 100 11.37 -5.12 13.12
C VAL A 100 10.78 -6.30 13.89
N ASP A 101 10.60 -6.13 15.20
CA ASP A 101 9.89 -7.10 16.01
C ASP A 101 8.43 -7.13 15.55
N PHE A 102 8.07 -8.20 14.84
CA PHE A 102 6.69 -8.63 14.69
C PHE A 102 6.24 -9.19 16.06
N GLY A 103 6.07 -8.31 17.03
CA GLY A 103 5.94 -8.66 18.44
C GLY A 103 4.74 -9.56 18.73
N ASP A 104 4.95 -10.54 19.61
CA ASP A 104 3.95 -11.37 20.28
C ASP A 104 3.25 -10.65 21.45
N GLY A 105 3.23 -9.31 21.44
CA GLY A 105 2.34 -8.52 22.28
C GLY A 105 2.86 -8.05 23.64
N SER A 106 4.09 -7.53 23.72
CA SER A 106 4.42 -6.58 24.82
C SER A 106 5.37 -5.48 24.36
N GLU A 107 4.76 -4.31 24.09
CA GLU A 107 5.35 -2.98 23.86
C GLU A 107 6.57 -2.87 22.91
N SER A 108 6.30 -2.46 21.67
CA SER A 108 7.33 -2.02 20.71
C SER A 108 7.20 -0.51 20.45
N ILE A 109 8.29 0.24 20.69
CA ILE A 109 8.40 1.65 20.30
C ILE A 109 8.89 1.68 18.84
N THR A 110 7.96 1.75 17.90
CA THR A 110 8.27 1.92 16.47
C THR A 110 8.85 3.32 16.23
N ARG A 111 10.13 3.41 15.85
CA ARG A 111 10.67 4.65 15.26
C ARG A 111 10.20 4.75 13.82
N GLN A 112 9.11 5.47 13.60
CA GLN A 112 8.66 5.84 12.26
C GLN A 112 9.60 6.94 11.72
N THR A 113 10.58 6.55 10.90
CA THR A 113 11.36 7.52 10.13
C THR A 113 10.62 7.78 8.83
N THR A 114 9.73 8.76 8.87
CA THR A 114 9.04 9.28 7.68
C THR A 114 10.02 10.10 6.85
N PHE A 115 10.34 9.64 5.64
CA PHE A 115 10.86 10.52 4.60
C PHE A 115 9.70 10.91 3.66
N ILE A 116 9.58 12.24 3.49
CA ILE A 116 8.68 13.04 2.65
C ILE A 116 8.22 12.42 1.32
#